data_AF-A0A2X3AZK7-F1
#
_entry.id   AF-A0A2X3AZK7-F1
#
_cell.length_a   1.000
_cell.length_b   1.000
_cell.length_c   1.000
_cell.angle_alpha   90.00
_cell.angle_beta   90.00
_cell.angle_gamma   90.00
#
_symmetry.space_group_name_H-M   'P 1'
#
loop_
_entity.id
_entity.type
_entity.pdbx_description
1 polymer ?
#
loop_
_entity_poly.entity_id
_entity_poly.type
_entity_poly.pdbx_seq_one_letter_code
_entity_poly.pdbx_strand_id
1 'polypeptide(L)'
;MFLYKKCEVCGEKINKLQKLRNIYTLKMGEVLQCKYCFTYYKTNKIVESFSSIYINTGIGIIFWFIAGICFAILLPTTINQNVKFIVALLFSFIFLNFINFIIACVIPLHKTQPPQKIHKQSFIYWVAMGILAIILIAFFVGFLGIKF
;
A
#
# COMPACT_ATOMS: atom_id res chain seq x y z
N MET A 1 6.37 13.66 13.62
CA MET A 1 7.27 12.72 14.33
C MET A 1 7.15 11.27 13.82
N PHE A 2 5.99 10.82 13.32
CA PHE A 2 5.76 9.43 12.86
C PHE A 2 6.62 8.97 11.67
N LEU A 3 6.86 9.83 10.68
CA LEU A 3 7.64 9.53 9.48
C LEU A 3 9.12 9.20 9.75
N TYR A 4 9.63 9.59 10.93
CA TYR A 4 11.01 9.39 11.33
C TYR A 4 11.09 8.45 12.54
N LYS A 5 12.02 7.51 12.51
CA LYS A 5 12.43 6.70 13.67
C LYS A 5 13.73 7.28 14.19
N LYS A 6 13.79 7.65 15.47
CA LYS A 6 15.05 7.97 16.13
C LYS A 6 15.87 6.69 16.30
N CYS A 7 17.14 6.71 15.91
CA CYS A 7 18.05 5.60 16.12
C CYS A 7 18.34 5.45 17.62
N GLU A 8 18.20 4.23 18.12
CA GLU A 8 18.45 3.86 19.52
C GLU A 8 19.94 3.81 19.86
N VAL A 9 20.83 3.77 18.86
CA VAL A 9 22.29 3.69 19.05
C VAL A 9 22.96 5.06 18.91
N CYS A 10 22.76 5.75 17.78
CA CYS A 10 23.42 7.04 17.50
C CYS A 10 22.51 8.26 17.68
N GLY A 11 21.23 8.09 18.02
CA GLY A 11 20.29 9.20 18.21
C GLY A 11 19.80 9.88 16.92
N GLU A 12 20.35 9.52 15.76
CA GLU A 12 20.03 10.11 14.46
C GLU A 12 18.60 9.82 13.98
N LYS A 13 18.01 10.73 13.19
CA LYS A 13 16.66 10.55 12.65
C LYS A 13 16.69 9.73 11.35
N ILE A 14 16.15 8.53 11.38
CA ILE A 14 16.00 7.65 10.23
C ILE A 14 14.64 7.93 9.57
N ASN A 15 14.63 8.41 8.33
CA ASN A 15 13.40 8.49 7.54
C ASN A 15 12.88 7.06 7.25
N LYS A 16 11.62 6.75 7.56
CA LYS A 16 11.02 5.44 7.26
C LYS A 16 10.83 5.23 5.75
N LEU A 17 10.52 6.29 5.01
CA LEU A 17 10.24 6.28 3.58
C LEU A 17 11.49 6.61 2.76
N GLN A 18 12.61 5.90 3.00
CA GLN A 18 13.83 6.07 2.21
C GLN A 18 13.63 5.73 0.72
N LYS A 19 12.70 4.81 0.43
CA LYS A 19 12.28 4.42 -0.92
C LYS A 19 10.75 4.42 -0.98
N LEU A 20 10.16 4.81 -2.12
CA LEU A 20 8.70 4.75 -2.33
C LEU A 20 8.12 3.36 -2.04
N ARG A 21 8.87 2.31 -2.40
CA ARG A 21 8.49 0.92 -2.13
C ARG A 21 8.30 0.61 -0.65
N ASN A 22 8.95 1.35 0.26
CA ASN A 22 8.83 1.16 1.70
C ASN A 22 7.38 1.33 2.20
N ILE A 23 6.56 2.10 1.48
CA ILE A 23 5.12 2.24 1.77
C ILE A 23 4.44 0.87 1.85
N TYR A 24 4.86 -0.06 1.00
CA TYR A 24 4.24 -1.38 0.88
C TYR A 24 5.05 -2.49 1.57
N THR A 25 6.35 -2.32 1.72
CA THR A 25 7.24 -3.39 2.19
C THR A 25 7.62 -3.30 3.67
N LEU A 26 7.56 -2.13 4.31
CA LEU A 26 7.89 -2.00 5.74
C LEU A 26 7.02 -2.89 6.62
N LYS A 27 5.71 -2.89 6.35
CA LYS A 27 4.74 -3.75 7.04
C LYS A 27 4.94 -5.24 6.78
N MET A 28 5.71 -5.57 5.75
CA MET A 28 6.07 -6.94 5.33
C MET A 28 7.47 -7.35 5.78
N GLY A 29 8.08 -6.58 6.68
CA GLY A 29 9.38 -6.95 7.23
C GLY A 29 10.59 -6.46 6.43
N GLU A 30 10.43 -5.49 5.51
CA GLU A 30 11.58 -4.79 4.96
C GLU A 30 12.38 -4.13 6.09
N VAL A 31 13.71 -4.30 6.03
CA VAL A 31 14.62 -3.78 7.04
C VAL A 31 15.12 -2.41 6.62
N LEU A 32 15.05 -1.45 7.55
CA LEU A 32 15.67 -0.15 7.42
C LEU A 32 17.05 -0.14 8.07
N GLN A 33 17.99 0.53 7.44
CA GLN A 33 19.34 0.70 7.96
C GLN A 33 19.58 2.16 8.33
N CYS A 34 20.17 2.38 9.51
CA CYS A 34 20.71 3.67 9.87
C CYS A 34 21.95 3.97 9.02
N LYS A 35 22.00 5.16 8.39
CA LYS A 35 23.13 5.55 7.53
C LYS A 35 24.45 5.75 8.28
N TYR A 36 24.39 6.02 9.59
CA TYR A 36 25.57 6.40 10.38
C TYR A 36 26.13 5.22 11.18
N CYS A 37 25.29 4.53 11.95
CA CYS A 37 25.74 3.42 12.81
C CYS A 37 25.41 2.03 12.24
N PHE A 38 24.88 1.98 11.01
CA PHE A 38 24.54 0.74 10.29
C PHE A 38 23.60 -0.22 11.03
N THR A 39 22.92 0.27 12.08
CA THR A 39 21.95 -0.52 12.86
C THR A 39 20.69 -0.76 12.05
N TYR A 40 20.16 -1.98 12.14
CA TYR A 40 19.02 -2.45 11.37
C TYR A 40 17.73 -2.39 12.20
N TYR A 41 16.63 -2.02 11.53
CA TYR A 41 15.31 -1.89 12.12
C TYR A 41 14.25 -2.60 11.27
N LYS A 42 13.37 -3.38 11.90
CA LYS A 42 12.28 -4.12 11.25
C LYS A 42 10.97 -3.90 12.02
N THR A 43 9.84 -4.07 11.34
CA THR A 43 8.54 -4.16 12.02
C THR A 43 8.46 -5.43 12.89
N ASN A 44 7.50 -5.45 13.83
CA ASN A 44 7.20 -6.64 14.62
C ASN A 44 6.61 -7.77 13.73
N LYS A 45 6.91 -9.03 14.09
CA LYS A 45 6.44 -10.25 13.44
C LYS A 45 4.91 -10.31 13.30
N ILE A 46 4.18 -9.81 14.29
CA ILE A 46 2.70 -9.79 14.25
C ILE A 46 2.21 -8.98 13.04
N VAL A 47 2.75 -7.77 12.85
CA VAL A 47 2.37 -6.89 11.73
C VAL A 47 2.81 -7.49 10.39
N GLU A 48 3.97 -8.13 10.36
CA GLU A 48 4.48 -8.87 9.20
C GLU A 48 3.54 -10.02 8.81
N SER A 49 3.12 -10.84 9.77
CA SER A 49 2.17 -11.94 9.54
C SER A 49 0.82 -11.44 9.03
N PHE A 50 0.23 -10.43 9.67
CA PHE A 50 -1.04 -9.85 9.21
C PHE A 50 -0.93 -9.28 7.80
N SER A 51 0.15 -8.55 7.50
CA SER A 51 0.39 -8.00 6.18
C SER A 51 0.59 -9.11 5.14
N SER A 52 1.30 -10.18 5.51
CA SER A 52 1.52 -11.35 4.65
C SER A 52 0.22 -12.05 4.32
N ILE A 53 -0.65 -12.28 5.31
CA ILE A 53 -1.97 -12.87 5.10
C ILE A 53 -2.79 -11.99 4.18
N TYR A 54 -2.87 -10.68 4.47
CA TYR A 54 -3.65 -9.72 3.69
C TYR A 54 -3.29 -9.74 2.18
N ILE A 55 -2.00 -9.86 1.85
CA ILE A 55 -1.55 -9.91 0.45
C ILE A 55 -1.69 -11.31 -0.15
N ASN A 56 -1.24 -12.36 0.53
CA ASN A 56 -1.17 -13.70 -0.05
C ASN A 56 -2.55 -14.35 -0.22
N THR A 57 -3.53 -13.99 0.61
CA THR A 57 -4.90 -14.53 0.52
C THR A 57 -5.78 -13.75 -0.45
N GLY A 58 -5.27 -12.66 -1.06
CA GLY A 58 -6.07 -11.80 -1.93
C GLY A 58 -7.14 -10.98 -1.20
N ILE A 59 -7.16 -10.96 0.14
CA ILE A 59 -8.07 -10.12 0.94
C ILE A 59 -8.00 -8.65 0.49
N GLY A 60 -6.83 -8.17 0.07
CA GLY A 60 -6.69 -6.80 -0.45
C GLY A 60 -7.53 -6.50 -1.70
N ILE A 61 -7.76 -7.48 -2.57
CA ILE A 61 -8.64 -7.33 -3.74
C ILE A 61 -10.09 -7.20 -3.29
N ILE A 62 -10.52 -8.07 -2.36
CA ILE A 62 -11.86 -8.05 -1.81
C ILE A 62 -12.14 -6.71 -1.13
N PHE A 63 -11.20 -6.23 -0.31
CA PHE A 63 -11.32 -4.96 0.38
C PHE A 63 -11.38 -3.77 -0.58
N TRP A 64 -10.62 -3.83 -1.69
CA TRP A 64 -10.68 -2.83 -2.76
C TRP A 64 -12.04 -2.78 -3.45
N PHE A 65 -12.61 -3.93 -3.80
CA PHE A 65 -13.95 -4.00 -4.39
C PHE A 65 -15.04 -3.50 -3.43
N ILE A 66 -15.01 -3.93 -2.17
CA ILE A 66 -15.98 -3.48 -1.15
C ILE A 66 -15.90 -1.95 -0.98
N ALA A 67 -14.68 -1.40 -0.85
CA ALA A 67 -14.50 0.04 -0.76
C ALA A 67 -15.02 0.76 -2.02
N GLY A 68 -14.82 0.18 -3.21
CA GLY A 68 -15.38 0.69 -4.47
C GLY A 68 -16.91 0.75 -4.44
N ILE A 69 -17.58 -0.30 -3.96
CA ILE A 69 -19.05 -0.30 -3.80
C ILE A 69 -19.49 0.81 -2.84
N CYS A 70 -18.80 0.98 -1.70
CA CYS A 70 -19.11 2.05 -0.75
C CYS A 70 -18.95 3.45 -1.38
N PHE A 71 -17.87 3.70 -2.12
CA PHE A 71 -17.68 4.96 -2.83
C PHE A 71 -18.72 5.18 -3.91
N ALA A 72 -19.18 4.12 -4.59
CA ALA A 72 -20.24 4.24 -5.58
C ALA A 72 -21.53 4.75 -4.93
N ILE A 73 -21.90 4.28 -3.73
CA ILE A 73 -23.11 4.77 -3.03
C ILE A 73 -23.03 6.29 -2.76
N LEU A 74 -21.82 6.80 -2.47
CA LEU A 74 -21.59 8.23 -2.18
C LEU A 74 -21.62 9.14 -3.42
N LEU A 75 -21.48 8.58 -4.63
CA LEU A 75 -21.50 9.37 -5.86
C LEU A 75 -22.94 9.72 -6.29
N PRO A 76 -23.15 10.89 -6.92
CA PRO A 76 -24.46 11.34 -7.40
C PRO A 76 -25.17 10.29 -8.27
N THR A 77 -26.49 10.21 -8.17
CA THR A 77 -27.32 9.31 -8.98
C THR A 77 -27.50 9.78 -10.43
N THR A 78 -27.13 11.02 -10.74
CA THR A 78 -27.19 11.60 -12.08
C THR A 78 -26.12 11.06 -13.04
N ILE A 79 -25.08 10.42 -12.51
CA ILE A 79 -23.99 9.83 -13.30
C ILE A 79 -24.42 8.44 -13.79
N ASN A 80 -24.08 8.10 -15.05
CA ASN A 80 -24.26 6.76 -15.59
C ASN A 80 -23.68 5.70 -14.64
N GLN A 81 -24.48 4.67 -14.31
CA GLN A 81 -24.14 3.62 -13.35
C GLN A 81 -22.77 2.95 -13.63
N ASN A 82 -22.42 2.73 -14.90
CA ASN A 82 -21.14 2.12 -15.27
C ASN A 82 -19.97 3.07 -15.00
N VAL A 83 -20.11 4.35 -15.38
CA VAL A 83 -19.09 5.39 -15.13
C VAL A 83 -18.91 5.60 -13.63
N LYS A 84 -20.02 5.65 -12.88
CA LYS A 84 -20.06 5.78 -11.43
C LYS A 84 -19.27 4.67 -10.74
N PHE A 85 -19.46 3.42 -11.16
CA PHE A 85 -18.75 2.29 -10.60
C PHE A 85 -17.23 2.35 -10.86
N ILE A 86 -16.82 2.73 -12.08
CA ILE A 86 -15.39 2.87 -12.43
C ILE A 86 -14.72 3.97 -11.61
N VAL A 87 -15.35 5.15 -11.55
CA VAL A 87 -14.84 6.29 -10.77
C VAL A 87 -14.73 5.90 -9.29
N ALA A 88 -15.69 5.14 -8.76
CA ALA A 88 -15.63 4.66 -7.39
C ALA A 88 -14.50 3.66 -7.13
N LEU A 89 -14.23 2.73 -8.06
CA LEU A 89 -13.09 1.81 -7.97
C LEU A 89 -11.73 2.53 -8.03
N LEU A 90 -11.66 3.62 -8.79
CA LEU A 90 -10.48 4.49 -8.82
C LEU A 90 -10.26 5.20 -7.48
N PHE A 91 -11.31 5.80 -6.93
CA PHE A 91 -11.23 6.43 -5.61
C PHE A 91 -10.88 5.43 -4.51
N SER A 92 -11.42 4.21 -4.56
CA SER A 92 -11.08 3.17 -3.59
C SER A 92 -9.63 2.71 -3.71
N PHE A 93 -9.07 2.65 -4.92
CA PHE A 93 -7.65 2.35 -5.13
C PHE A 93 -6.75 3.44 -4.51
N ILE A 94 -7.05 4.71 -4.79
CA ILE A 94 -6.32 5.86 -4.23
C ILE A 94 -6.40 5.84 -2.70
N PHE A 95 -7.59 5.59 -2.15
CA PHE A 95 -7.83 5.52 -0.71
C PHE A 95 -7.02 4.41 -0.04
N LEU A 96 -6.94 3.22 -0.63
CA LEU A 96 -6.11 2.14 -0.10
C LEU A 96 -4.61 2.45 -0.12
N ASN A 97 -4.14 3.13 -1.17
CA ASN A 97 -2.75 3.61 -1.21
C ASN A 97 -2.48 4.64 -0.12
N PHE A 98 -3.43 5.52 0.16
CA PHE A 98 -3.33 6.47 1.27
C PHE A 98 -3.27 5.77 2.63
N ILE A 99 -4.10 4.73 2.85
CA ILE A 99 -4.02 3.90 4.07
C ILE A 99 -2.65 3.25 4.20
N ASN A 100 -2.11 2.65 3.13
CA ASN A 100 -0.77 2.06 3.15
C ASN A 100 0.31 3.08 3.54
N PHE A 101 0.21 4.30 3.02
CA PHE A 101 1.12 5.40 3.37
C PHE A 101 1.03 5.75 4.86
N ILE A 102 -0.17 5.88 5.42
CA ILE A 102 -0.37 6.13 6.85
C ILE A 102 0.23 4.99 7.68
N ILE A 103 -0.06 3.73 7.33
CA ILE A 103 0.49 2.56 8.02
C ILE A 103 2.02 2.60 8.02
N ALA A 104 2.65 2.86 6.87
CA ALA A 104 4.11 2.94 6.77
C ALA A 104 4.70 4.06 7.63
N CYS A 105 3.97 5.16 7.83
CA CYS A 105 4.38 6.24 8.73
C CYS A 105 4.25 5.82 10.20
N VAL A 106 3.16 5.19 10.59
CA VAL A 106 2.85 4.91 12.00
C VAL A 106 3.53 3.64 12.51
N ILE A 107 3.85 2.69 11.63
CA ILE A 107 4.33 1.36 12.00
C ILE A 107 5.55 1.43 12.95
N PRO A 108 5.51 0.74 14.09
CA PRO A 108 6.63 0.71 15.01
C PRO A 108 7.76 -0.12 14.43
N LEU A 109 8.99 0.37 14.59
CA LEU A 109 10.21 -0.29 14.14
C LEU A 109 11.07 -0.63 15.35
N HIS A 110 11.61 -1.85 15.35
CA HIS A 110 12.40 -2.42 16.43
C HIS A 110 13.76 -2.83 15.89
N LYS A 111 14.79 -2.72 16.73
CA LYS A 111 16.15 -3.13 16.38
C LYS A 111 16.17 -4.62 16.03
N THR A 112 16.86 -4.96 14.95
CA THR A 112 17.00 -6.35 14.46
C THR A 112 18.43 -6.64 14.03
N GLN A 113 18.72 -7.91 13.80
CA GLN A 113 19.91 -8.37 13.07
C GLN A 113 19.79 -8.07 11.57
N PRO A 114 20.91 -8.03 10.82
CA PRO A 114 20.91 -7.81 9.38
C PRO A 114 19.96 -8.76 8.64
N PRO A 115 19.28 -8.28 7.59
CA PRO A 115 18.27 -9.07 6.89
C PRO A 115 18.91 -10.28 6.17
N GLN A 116 18.31 -11.47 6.34
CA GLN A 116 18.65 -12.65 5.54
C GLN A 116 17.90 -12.74 4.20
N LYS A 117 16.75 -12.04 4.05
CA LYS A 117 15.93 -12.04 2.82
C LYS A 117 15.25 -10.69 2.57
N ILE A 118 15.14 -10.31 1.28
CA ILE A 118 14.46 -9.08 0.82
C ILE A 118 13.05 -9.43 0.35
N HIS A 119 12.02 -8.85 0.96
CA HIS A 119 10.62 -9.10 0.59
C HIS A 119 10.15 -8.16 -0.54
N LYS A 120 10.28 -8.61 -1.79
CA LYS A 120 9.79 -7.89 -3.00
C LYS A 120 8.31 -8.07 -3.31
N GLN A 121 7.68 -9.12 -2.76
CA GLN A 121 6.36 -9.59 -3.17
C GLN A 121 5.23 -8.57 -2.98
N SER A 122 5.24 -7.81 -1.88
CA SER A 122 4.22 -6.79 -1.61
C SER A 122 4.18 -5.67 -2.64
N PHE A 123 5.35 -5.18 -3.06
CA PHE A 123 5.41 -4.13 -4.07
C PHE A 123 4.86 -4.60 -5.42
N ILE A 124 5.23 -5.82 -5.83
CA ILE A 124 4.75 -6.43 -7.07
C ILE A 124 3.22 -6.58 -7.03
N TYR A 125 2.67 -7.01 -5.89
CA TYR A 125 1.22 -7.11 -5.71
C TYR A 125 0.50 -5.77 -5.91
N TRP A 126 0.98 -4.68 -5.31
CA TRP A 126 0.35 -3.36 -5.46
C TRP A 126 0.51 -2.78 -6.87
N VAL A 127 1.63 -3.05 -7.53
CA VAL A 127 1.82 -2.70 -8.96
C VAL A 127 0.85 -3.49 -9.83
N ALA A 128 0.70 -4.79 -9.61
CA ALA A 128 -0.26 -5.63 -10.34
C ALA A 128 -1.71 -5.16 -10.12
N MET A 129 -2.08 -4.77 -8.90
CA MET A 129 -3.37 -4.17 -8.59
C MET A 129 -3.60 -2.86 -9.36
N GLY A 130 -2.58 -2.00 -9.46
CA GLY A 130 -2.65 -0.78 -10.25
C GLY A 130 -2.84 -1.06 -11.74
N ILE A 131 -2.12 -2.03 -12.29
CA ILE A 131 -2.29 -2.46 -13.69
C ILE A 131 -3.69 -3.01 -13.93
N LEU A 132 -4.21 -3.85 -13.03
CA LEU A 132 -5.56 -4.40 -13.11
C LEU A 132 -6.62 -3.29 -13.12
N ALA A 133 -6.48 -2.28 -12.26
CA ALA A 133 -7.35 -1.11 -12.27
C ALA A 133 -7.32 -0.38 -13.62
N ILE A 134 -6.13 -0.17 -14.21
CA ILE A 134 -5.97 0.46 -15.53
C ILE A 134 -6.63 -0.38 -16.65
N ILE A 135 -6.43 -1.71 -16.64
CA ILE A 135 -7.02 -2.61 -17.64
C ILE A 135 -8.56 -2.57 -17.55
N LEU A 136 -9.12 -2.58 -16.34
CA LEU A 136 -10.57 -2.45 -16.16
C LEU A 136 -11.07 -1.12 -16.74
N ILE A 137 -10.37 -0.01 -16.52
CA ILE A 137 -10.73 1.29 -17.12
C ILE A 137 -10.68 1.21 -18.65
N ALA A 138 -9.59 0.69 -19.23
CA ALA A 138 -9.42 0.60 -20.67
C ALA A 138 -10.48 -0.31 -21.34
N PHE A 139 -10.80 -1.44 -20.71
CA PHE A 139 -11.84 -2.35 -21.18
C PHE A 139 -13.22 -1.68 -21.19
N PHE A 140 -13.58 -0.96 -20.12
CA PHE A 140 -14.88 -0.30 -20.06
C PHE A 140 -14.97 0.96 -20.95
N VAL A 141 -13.90 1.75 -21.07
CA VAL A 141 -13.86 2.90 -22.00
C VAL A 141 -13.96 2.42 -23.45
N GLY A 142 -13.27 1.32 -23.79
CA GLY A 142 -13.34 0.70 -25.12
C GLY A 142 -14.69 0.03 -25.42
N PHE A 143 -15.30 -0.62 -24.43
CA PHE A 143 -16.56 -1.35 -24.61
C PHE A 143 -17.81 -0.45 -24.57
N LEU A 144 -17.79 0.66 -23.81
CA LEU A 144 -18.91 1.60 -23.74
C LEU A 144 -18.98 2.57 -24.92
N GLY A 145 -18.02 2.53 -25.87
CA GLY A 145 -18.10 3.33 -27.08
C GLY A 145 -18.30 4.82 -26.80
N ILE A 146 -17.70 5.35 -25.73
CA ILE A 146 -17.70 6.80 -25.48
C ILE A 146 -16.76 7.41 -26.52
N LYS A 147 -17.32 7.71 -27.69
CA LYS A 147 -16.71 8.66 -28.61
C LYS A 147 -16.72 10.01 -27.89
N PHE A 148 -15.53 10.51 -27.55
CA PHE A 148 -15.35 11.92 -27.23
C PHE A 148 -15.84 12.80 -28.38
#